data_AF-A0A8C2RXM7-F1
#
_entry.id   AF-A0A8C2RXM7-F1
#
_cell.length_a   1.000
_cell.length_b   1.000
_cell.length_c   1.000
_cell.angle_alpha   90.00
_cell.angle_beta   90.00
_cell.angle_gamma   90.00
#
_symmetry.space_group_name_H-M   'P 1'
#
loop_
_entity.id
_entity.type
_entity.pdbx_description
1 polymer ?
#
loop_
_entity_poly.entity_id
_entity_poly.type
_entity_poly.pdbx_seq_one_letter_code
_entity_poly.pdbx_strand_id
1 'polypeptide(L)'
;MADNRDPASDQMKHWKEQRAAQKPDVLTTGAGNPVGDKLNVLTVGPRGPLLVQDVVFTDEMAHFDRERIPERVVHAKGAGAFGYFEVTHDITRYSKAKEQRKRLCENIAGHLKDAQLFIQKKAVKNFSDVHPEYGSRIQALLDKYNEEKPKVSPEQPSCGRG
;
A
#
# COMPACT_ATOMS: atom_id res chain seq x y z
N MET A 1 18.17 -7.40 -36.60
CA MET A 1 17.32 -8.45 -35.98
C MET A 1 17.06 -8.00 -34.56
N ALA A 2 15.82 -7.93 -34.11
CA ALA A 2 15.53 -7.42 -32.78
C ALA A 2 16.01 -8.45 -31.74
N ASP A 3 17.05 -8.09 -30.99
CA ASP A 3 17.52 -8.76 -29.77
C ASP A 3 16.43 -8.70 -28.70
N ASN A 4 15.39 -9.50 -28.85
CA ASN A 4 14.36 -9.69 -27.84
C ASN A 4 14.56 -11.07 -27.24
N ARG A 5 15.07 -11.08 -26.01
CA ARG A 5 15.23 -12.28 -25.18
C ARG A 5 13.91 -12.51 -24.42
N ASP A 6 13.88 -13.49 -23.53
CA ASP A 6 12.70 -13.70 -22.69
C ASP A 6 12.42 -12.46 -21.80
N PRO A 7 11.16 -12.20 -21.41
CA PRO A 7 10.80 -11.00 -20.66
C PRO A 7 11.53 -10.83 -19.32
N ALA A 8 11.97 -11.92 -18.68
CA ALA A 8 12.73 -11.85 -17.45
C ALA A 8 14.16 -11.35 -17.72
N SER A 9 14.80 -11.85 -18.76
CA SER A 9 16.12 -11.36 -19.22
C SER A 9 16.11 -9.89 -19.65
N ASP A 10 14.98 -9.42 -20.21
CA ASP A 10 14.84 -8.03 -20.68
C ASP A 10 14.20 -7.08 -19.66
N GLN A 11 14.06 -7.50 -18.39
CA GLN A 11 13.45 -6.69 -17.33
C GLN A 11 14.07 -5.28 -17.22
N MET A 12 15.40 -5.17 -17.21
CA MET A 12 16.09 -3.87 -17.11
C MET A 12 15.93 -3.01 -18.36
N LYS A 13 15.87 -3.65 -19.54
CA LYS A 13 15.66 -2.98 -20.83
C LYS A 13 14.27 -2.34 -20.87
N HIS A 14 13.23 -3.11 -20.53
CA HIS A 14 11.86 -2.61 -20.46
C HIS A 14 11.71 -1.47 -19.43
N TRP A 15 12.33 -1.58 -18.25
CA TRP A 15 12.28 -0.51 -17.25
C TRP A 15 12.89 0.80 -17.76
N LYS A 16 14.04 0.72 -18.45
CA LYS A 16 14.70 1.88 -19.04
C LYS A 16 13.87 2.51 -20.17
N GLU A 17 13.31 1.67 -21.05
CA GLU A 17 12.48 2.12 -22.19
C GLU A 17 11.19 2.80 -21.71
N GLN A 18 10.53 2.27 -20.67
CA GLN A 18 9.33 2.87 -20.08
C GLN A 18 9.57 4.27 -19.50
N ARG A 19 10.81 4.57 -19.06
CA ARG A 19 11.20 5.86 -18.47
C ARG A 19 12.08 6.70 -19.40
N ALA A 20 12.15 6.38 -20.70
CA ALA A 20 13.09 7.00 -21.63
C ALA A 20 12.99 8.54 -21.73
N ALA A 21 11.79 9.11 -21.52
CA ALA A 21 11.56 10.55 -21.57
C ALA A 21 11.76 11.27 -20.22
N GLN A 22 12.02 10.54 -19.13
CA GLN A 22 12.14 11.10 -17.79
C GLN A 22 13.62 11.34 -17.44
N LYS A 23 13.91 12.47 -16.76
CA LYS A 23 15.22 12.69 -16.16
C LYS A 23 15.41 11.69 -15.00
N PRO A 24 16.62 11.13 -14.79
CA PRO A 24 16.89 10.29 -13.64
C PRO A 24 16.66 11.05 -12.33
N ASP A 25 16.13 10.33 -11.35
CA ASP A 25 15.90 10.85 -10.00
C ASP A 25 17.25 11.20 -9.32
N VAL A 26 17.24 12.21 -8.46
CA VAL A 26 18.42 12.57 -7.66
C VAL A 26 18.63 11.48 -6.61
N LEU A 27 19.83 10.92 -6.57
CA LEU A 27 20.19 9.92 -5.57
C LEU A 27 20.19 10.55 -4.18
N THR A 28 19.58 9.88 -3.21
CA THR A 28 19.44 10.36 -1.84
C THR A 28 19.88 9.30 -0.84
N THR A 29 20.20 9.73 0.38
CA THR A 29 20.37 8.87 1.56
C THR A 29 19.02 8.33 2.04
N GLY A 30 19.00 7.37 2.97
CA GLY A 30 17.76 6.85 3.56
C GLY A 30 16.89 7.92 4.22
N ALA A 31 17.50 9.03 4.67
CA ALA A 31 16.81 10.19 5.22
C ALA A 31 16.33 11.22 4.17
N GLY A 32 16.56 10.97 2.87
CA GLY A 32 16.16 11.85 1.78
C GLY A 32 17.14 12.99 1.47
N ASN A 33 18.32 13.03 2.09
CA ASN A 33 19.33 14.04 1.78
C ASN A 33 19.99 13.75 0.43
N PRO A 34 20.12 14.73 -0.49
CA PRO A 34 20.72 14.52 -1.80
C PRO A 34 22.21 14.18 -1.70
N VAL A 35 22.65 13.20 -2.49
CA VAL A 35 24.04 12.76 -2.56
C VAL A 35 24.75 13.43 -3.73
N GLY A 36 25.95 13.99 -3.47
CA GLY A 36 26.80 14.59 -4.51
C GLY A 36 27.56 13.53 -5.32
N ASP A 37 28.46 12.81 -4.66
CA ASP A 37 29.24 11.71 -5.24
C ASP A 37 29.01 10.43 -4.43
N LYS A 38 28.66 9.34 -5.12
CA LYS A 38 28.40 8.01 -4.54
C LYS A 38 29.49 6.99 -4.92
N LEU A 39 30.40 7.35 -5.81
CA LEU A 39 31.41 6.42 -6.34
C LEU A 39 32.72 6.49 -5.57
N ASN A 40 32.94 7.56 -4.79
CA ASN A 40 34.14 7.77 -3.99
C ASN A 40 33.77 7.96 -2.52
N VAL A 41 34.59 7.38 -1.64
CA VAL A 41 34.48 7.55 -0.19
C VAL A 41 35.23 8.79 0.29
N LEU A 42 34.75 9.42 1.35
CA LEU A 42 35.38 10.61 1.91
C LEU A 42 36.62 10.26 2.75
N THR A 43 37.79 10.66 2.27
CA THR A 43 39.10 10.35 2.88
C THR A 43 39.89 11.63 3.18
N VAL A 44 40.85 11.54 4.13
CA VAL A 44 41.78 12.65 4.42
C VAL A 44 42.88 12.72 3.35
N GLY A 45 42.54 13.28 2.19
CA GLY A 45 43.43 13.34 1.02
C GLY A 45 43.49 12.01 0.25
N PRO A 46 44.16 11.96 -0.93
CA PRO A 46 44.01 10.86 -1.88
C PRO A 46 44.40 9.46 -1.40
N ARG A 47 45.20 9.36 -0.34
CA ARG A 47 45.65 8.10 0.27
C ARG A 47 45.48 8.10 1.80
N GLY A 48 44.62 8.98 2.31
CA GLY A 48 44.34 9.06 3.74
C GLY A 48 43.33 8.02 4.21
N PRO A 49 43.13 7.92 5.53
CA PRO A 49 42.07 7.08 6.10
C PRO A 49 40.67 7.61 5.76
N LEU A 50 39.69 6.70 5.84
CA LEU A 50 38.26 7.02 5.74
C LEU A 50 37.82 7.90 6.91
N LEU A 51 36.95 8.86 6.63
CA LEU A 51 36.34 9.71 7.66
C LEU A 51 35.00 9.15 8.14
N VAL A 52 34.80 9.13 9.47
CA VAL A 52 33.50 8.77 10.10
C VAL A 52 32.40 9.77 9.74
N GLN A 53 32.77 10.99 9.34
CA GLN A 53 31.84 12.01 8.85
C GLN A 53 31.19 11.62 7.52
N ASP A 54 31.68 10.57 6.84
CA ASP A 54 31.01 9.98 5.68
C ASP A 54 29.74 9.24 6.10
N VAL A 55 28.69 10.03 6.33
CA VAL A 55 27.36 9.53 6.66
C VAL A 55 26.70 8.82 5.48
N VAL A 56 27.08 9.16 4.24
CA VAL A 56 26.54 8.55 3.02
C VAL A 56 27.02 7.10 2.89
N PHE A 57 28.32 6.87 3.11
CA PHE A 57 28.90 5.53 3.13
C PHE A 57 28.32 4.69 4.27
N THR A 58 28.26 5.26 5.47
CA THR A 58 27.79 4.56 6.66
C THR A 58 26.33 4.14 6.53
N ASP A 59 25.47 5.01 6.01
CA ASP A 59 24.04 4.75 5.79
C ASP A 59 23.82 3.58 4.82
N GLU A 60 24.48 3.59 3.66
CA GLU A 60 24.35 2.52 2.67
C GLU A 60 24.90 1.18 3.19
N MET A 61 26.11 1.18 3.77
CA MET A 61 26.72 -0.05 4.25
C MET A 61 25.93 -0.66 5.41
N ALA A 62 25.44 0.18 6.34
CA ALA A 62 24.63 -0.28 7.46
C ALA A 62 23.30 -0.89 7.00
N HIS A 63 22.72 -0.39 5.91
CA HIS A 63 21.53 -0.99 5.31
C HIS A 63 21.85 -2.31 4.61
N PHE A 64 22.91 -2.34 3.80
CA PHE A 64 23.39 -3.55 3.10
C PHE A 64 23.65 -4.72 4.07
N ASP A 65 24.34 -4.45 5.17
CA ASP A 65 24.64 -5.45 6.22
C ASP A 65 23.38 -6.06 6.86
N ARG A 66 22.23 -5.38 6.75
CA ARG A 66 20.94 -5.75 7.37
C ARG A 66 19.88 -6.18 6.37
N GLU A 67 20.23 -6.39 5.10
CA GLU A 67 19.26 -6.82 4.07
C GLU A 67 18.68 -8.22 4.33
N ARG A 68 19.44 -9.09 5.00
CA ARG A 68 19.03 -10.46 5.26
C ARG A 68 18.11 -10.53 6.48
N ILE A 69 16.88 -10.96 6.25
CA ILE A 69 15.97 -11.43 7.30
C ILE A 69 15.97 -12.96 7.35
N PRO A 70 15.68 -13.59 8.50
CA PRO A 70 15.54 -15.03 8.58
C PRO A 70 14.52 -15.55 7.56
N GLU A 71 14.89 -16.60 6.84
CA GLU A 71 13.98 -17.27 5.92
C GLU A 71 12.87 -18.02 6.67
N ARG A 72 11.80 -18.40 5.97
CA ARG A 72 10.73 -19.20 6.57
C ARG A 72 11.28 -20.57 6.98
N VAL A 73 10.95 -21.01 8.20
CA VAL A 73 11.41 -22.30 8.79
C VAL A 73 11.08 -23.50 7.88
N VAL A 74 9.99 -23.42 7.12
CA VAL A 74 9.62 -24.38 6.06
C VAL A 74 9.17 -23.61 4.82
N HIS A 75 9.30 -24.23 3.64
CA HIS A 75 9.02 -23.58 2.34
C HIS A 75 9.82 -22.28 2.12
N ALA A 76 11.11 -22.29 2.49
CA ALA A 76 12.02 -21.14 2.32
C ALA A 76 12.15 -20.70 0.86
N LYS A 77 12.20 -21.66 -0.07
CA LYS A 77 12.21 -21.39 -1.52
C LYS A 77 10.80 -21.43 -2.09
N GLY A 78 10.38 -20.33 -2.70
CA GLY A 78 9.10 -20.22 -3.39
C GLY A 78 9.09 -19.07 -4.38
N ALA A 79 8.11 -19.08 -5.28
CA ALA A 79 7.81 -17.97 -6.16
C ALA A 79 6.35 -17.53 -5.93
N GLY A 80 6.07 -16.24 -6.09
CA GLY A 80 4.73 -15.67 -5.95
C GLY A 80 4.25 -15.06 -7.26
N ALA A 81 2.95 -15.16 -7.51
CA ALA A 81 2.26 -14.45 -8.58
C ALA A 81 0.97 -13.84 -8.03
N PHE A 82 0.53 -12.73 -8.62
CA PHE A 82 -0.73 -12.08 -8.28
C PHE A 82 -1.82 -12.46 -9.29
N GLY A 83 -3.07 -12.44 -8.85
CA GLY A 83 -4.22 -12.75 -9.69
C GLY A 83 -5.53 -12.49 -8.94
N TYR A 84 -6.64 -12.96 -9.50
CA TYR A 84 -7.95 -12.90 -8.88
C TYR A 84 -8.64 -14.26 -8.95
N PHE A 85 -9.56 -14.51 -8.03
CA PHE A 85 -10.34 -15.74 -7.98
C PHE A 85 -11.77 -15.48 -8.45
N GLU A 86 -12.18 -16.16 -9.51
CA GLU A 86 -13.52 -16.09 -10.10
C GLU A 86 -14.28 -17.41 -9.89
N VAL A 87 -15.50 -17.32 -9.35
CA VAL A 87 -16.34 -18.50 -9.09
C VAL A 87 -17.11 -18.86 -10.36
N THR A 88 -16.76 -19.97 -11.00
CA THR A 88 -17.41 -20.43 -12.23
C THR A 88 -18.65 -21.29 -12.00
N HIS A 89 -18.75 -21.96 -10.85
CA HIS A 89 -19.83 -22.89 -10.54
C HIS A 89 -20.34 -22.70 -9.11
N ASP A 90 -21.65 -22.88 -8.91
CA ASP A 90 -22.29 -22.69 -7.61
C ASP A 90 -21.97 -23.85 -6.64
N ILE A 91 -21.22 -23.54 -5.58
CA ILE A 91 -20.84 -24.46 -4.50
C ILE A 91 -21.50 -24.10 -3.15
N THR A 92 -22.51 -23.23 -3.17
CA THR A 92 -23.19 -22.72 -1.95
C THR A 92 -23.83 -23.80 -1.10
N ARG A 93 -24.13 -24.98 -1.67
CA ARG A 93 -24.59 -26.16 -0.93
C ARG A 93 -23.57 -26.73 0.06
N TYR A 94 -22.28 -26.48 -0.15
CA TYR A 94 -21.19 -27.02 0.68
C TYR A 94 -20.51 -25.98 1.56
N SER A 95 -20.53 -24.71 1.17
CA SER A 95 -19.91 -23.63 1.94
C SER A 95 -20.86 -22.43 2.06
N LYS A 96 -21.13 -22.01 3.30
CA LYS A 96 -21.97 -20.84 3.64
C LYS A 96 -21.26 -19.50 3.43
N ALA A 97 -20.32 -19.41 2.48
CA ALA A 97 -19.56 -18.20 2.23
C ALA A 97 -20.44 -16.97 1.94
N LYS A 98 -21.64 -17.15 1.35
CA LYS A 98 -22.63 -16.06 1.16
C LYS A 98 -23.10 -15.45 2.50
N GLU A 99 -23.29 -16.27 3.52
CA GLU A 99 -23.69 -15.83 4.87
C GLU A 99 -22.54 -15.08 5.56
N GLN A 100 -21.30 -15.52 5.35
CA GLN A 100 -20.11 -14.80 5.83
C GLN A 100 -19.94 -13.44 5.14
N ARG A 101 -20.22 -13.34 3.83
CA ARG A 101 -20.23 -12.07 3.11
C ARG A 101 -21.28 -11.11 3.66
N LYS A 102 -22.47 -11.61 4.00
CA LYS A 102 -23.54 -10.83 4.64
C LYS A 102 -23.09 -10.31 6.03
N ARG A 103 -22.55 -11.20 6.87
CA ARG A 103 -22.03 -10.86 8.21
C ARG A 103 -20.91 -9.83 8.16
N LEU A 104 -20.04 -9.89 7.16
CA LEU A 104 -18.97 -8.90 6.97
C LEU A 104 -19.56 -7.50 6.68
N CYS A 105 -20.51 -7.40 5.74
CA CYS A 105 -21.18 -6.13 5.44
C CYS A 105 -21.92 -5.56 6.66
N GLU A 106 -22.60 -6.42 7.42
CA GLU A 106 -23.28 -6.05 8.67
C GLU A 106 -22.30 -5.53 9.73
N ASN A 107 -21.16 -6.20 9.93
CA ASN A 107 -20.14 -5.75 10.87
C ASN A 107 -19.54 -4.39 10.48
N ILE A 108 -19.21 -4.20 9.19
CA ILE A 108 -18.63 -2.95 8.69
C ILE A 108 -19.62 -1.80 8.85
N ALA A 109 -20.86 -1.99 8.41
CA ALA A 109 -21.90 -0.97 8.55
C ALA A 109 -22.20 -0.67 10.03
N GLY A 110 -22.21 -1.70 10.89
CA GLY A 110 -22.40 -1.56 12.32
C GLY A 110 -21.33 -0.71 13.02
N HIS A 111 -20.07 -0.81 12.61
CA HIS A 111 -18.98 0.04 13.14
C HIS A 111 -19.00 1.47 12.58
N LEU A 112 -19.60 1.68 11.41
CA LEU A 112 -19.66 2.97 10.74
C LEU A 112 -20.94 3.76 11.02
N LYS A 113 -21.97 3.14 11.62
CA LYS A 113 -23.27 3.75 11.86
C LYS A 113 -23.18 5.07 12.63
N ASP A 114 -22.25 5.19 13.58
CA ASP A 114 -22.09 6.38 14.44
C ASP A 114 -21.06 7.40 13.89
N ALA A 115 -20.37 7.05 12.80
CA ALA A 115 -19.41 7.95 12.17
C ALA A 115 -20.11 9.10 11.43
N GLN A 116 -19.42 10.24 11.28
CA GLN A 116 -19.91 11.37 10.49
C GLN A 116 -20.15 10.98 9.02
N LEU A 117 -21.14 11.61 8.38
CA LEU A 117 -21.61 11.24 7.04
C LEU A 117 -20.50 11.24 5.97
N PHE A 118 -19.51 12.14 6.09
CA PHE A 118 -18.39 12.17 5.14
C PHE A 118 -17.44 10.97 5.30
N ILE A 119 -17.28 10.44 6.52
CA ILE A 119 -16.49 9.23 6.80
C ILE A 119 -17.21 8.00 6.24
N GLN A 120 -18.52 7.93 6.41
CA GLN A 120 -19.36 6.88 5.81
C GLN A 120 -19.24 6.87 4.28
N LYS A 121 -19.41 8.02 3.63
CA LYS A 121 -19.29 8.17 2.17
C LYS A 121 -17.89 7.80 1.66
N LYS A 122 -16.83 8.20 2.38
CA LYS A 122 -15.45 7.84 2.03
C LYS A 122 -15.20 6.34 2.17
N ALA A 123 -15.69 5.72 3.24
CA ALA A 123 -15.56 4.29 3.47
C ALA A 123 -16.28 3.48 2.39
N VAL A 124 -17.53 3.84 2.06
CA VAL A 124 -18.29 3.19 0.98
C VAL A 124 -17.58 3.33 -0.35
N LYS A 125 -17.04 4.51 -0.68
CA LYS A 125 -16.24 4.69 -1.90
C LYS A 125 -15.07 3.72 -1.97
N ASN A 126 -14.28 3.63 -0.89
CA ASN A 126 -13.14 2.71 -0.82
C ASN A 126 -13.58 1.24 -1.01
N PHE A 127 -14.71 0.82 -0.43
CA PHE A 127 -15.22 -0.55 -0.61
C PHE A 127 -15.81 -0.81 -2.00
N SER A 128 -16.43 0.20 -2.62
CA SER A 128 -16.92 0.13 -4.01
C SER A 128 -15.77 0.00 -5.01
N ASP A 129 -14.65 0.69 -4.76
CA ASP A 129 -13.45 0.64 -5.62
C ASP A 129 -12.81 -0.76 -5.59
N VAL A 130 -12.94 -1.50 -4.48
CA VAL A 130 -12.49 -2.90 -4.39
C VAL A 130 -13.49 -3.85 -5.05
N HIS A 131 -14.78 -3.70 -4.78
CA HIS A 131 -15.82 -4.53 -5.40
C HIS A 131 -17.21 -3.85 -5.35
N PRO A 132 -17.83 -3.58 -6.51
CA PRO A 132 -19.09 -2.83 -6.60
C PRO A 132 -20.22 -3.38 -5.71
N GLU A 133 -20.40 -4.72 -5.68
CA GLU A 133 -21.46 -5.36 -4.88
C GLU A 133 -21.31 -5.14 -3.36
N TYR A 134 -20.08 -5.07 -2.85
CA TYR A 134 -19.85 -4.87 -1.41
C TYR A 134 -20.14 -3.43 -1.01
N GLY A 135 -19.69 -2.47 -1.81
CA GLY A 135 -20.00 -1.06 -1.62
C GLY A 135 -21.51 -0.78 -1.61
N SER A 136 -22.25 -1.32 -2.58
CA SER A 136 -23.72 -1.18 -2.63
C SER A 136 -24.42 -1.79 -1.41
N ARG A 137 -23.94 -2.94 -0.91
CA ARG A 137 -24.52 -3.60 0.27
C ARG A 137 -24.25 -2.82 1.57
N ILE A 138 -23.04 -2.27 1.72
CA ILE A 138 -22.69 -1.46 2.90
C ILE A 138 -23.48 -0.14 2.89
N GLN A 139 -23.60 0.50 1.72
CA GLN A 139 -24.40 1.72 1.55
C GLN A 139 -25.86 1.48 1.98
N ALA A 140 -26.49 0.42 1.47
CA ALA A 140 -27.87 0.09 1.81
C ALA A 140 -28.09 -0.21 3.31
N LEU A 141 -27.07 -0.70 4.02
CA LEU A 141 -27.13 -0.92 5.47
C LEU A 141 -26.96 0.39 6.25
N LEU A 142 -26.05 1.27 5.82
CA LEU A 142 -25.85 2.58 6.43
C LEU A 142 -27.06 3.50 6.24
N ASP A 143 -27.72 3.45 5.09
CA ASP A 143 -28.94 4.21 4.83
C ASP A 143 -30.04 3.81 5.82
N LYS A 144 -30.23 2.51 6.05
CA LYS A 144 -31.15 2.00 7.10
C LYS A 144 -30.79 2.50 8.49
N TYR A 145 -29.52 2.43 8.89
CA TYR A 145 -29.11 2.91 10.21
C TYR A 145 -29.25 4.43 10.36
N ASN A 146 -29.07 5.19 9.29
CA ASN A 146 -29.25 6.64 9.29
C ASN A 146 -30.74 7.03 9.32
N GLU A 147 -31.62 6.22 8.72
CA GLU A 147 -33.08 6.35 8.82
C GLU A 147 -33.61 6.01 10.23
N GLU A 148 -33.01 5.00 10.89
CA GLU A 148 -33.36 4.55 12.25
C GLU A 148 -32.81 5.48 13.36
N LYS A 149 -31.82 6.32 13.06
CA LYS A 149 -31.32 7.29 14.04
C LYS A 149 -32.41 8.31 14.38
N PRO A 150 -32.73 8.52 15.68
CA PRO A 150 -33.63 9.60 16.06
C PRO A 150 -33.04 10.93 15.59
N LYS A 151 -33.82 11.71 14.84
CA LYS A 151 -33.45 13.04 14.35
C LYS A 151 -33.15 13.94 15.55
N VAL A 152 -31.88 14.12 15.89
CA VAL A 152 -31.48 15.21 16.79
C VAL A 152 -31.68 16.51 16.01
N SER A 153 -32.57 17.36 16.52
CA SER A 153 -32.87 18.69 15.99
C SER A 153 -31.63 19.60 16.00
N PRO A 154 -31.53 20.57 15.07
CA PRO A 154 -30.37 21.44 14.95
C PRO A 154 -30.43 22.56 16.00
N GLU A 155 -29.46 22.63 16.90
CA GLU A 155 -29.15 23.85 17.64
C GLU A 155 -27.75 24.38 17.29
N GLN A 156 -27.70 25.70 17.16
CA GLN A 156 -26.71 26.55 16.53
C GLN A 156 -25.59 27.01 17.49
N PRO A 157 -24.56 27.77 17.03
CA PRO A 157 -23.23 27.81 17.65
C PRO A 157 -23.11 28.82 18.80
N SER A 158 -22.42 28.43 19.87
CA SER A 158 -21.67 29.26 20.83
C SER A 158 -20.93 28.28 21.75
N CYS A 159 -19.72 28.49 22.26
CA CYS A 159 -19.11 29.65 22.87
C CYS A 159 -17.59 29.40 22.92
N GLY A 160 -16.76 30.38 22.57
CA GLY A 160 -15.34 30.34 22.89
C GLY A 160 -15.10 30.44 24.40
N ARG A 161 -14.08 29.72 24.87
CA ARG A 161 -13.33 29.91 26.14
C ARG A 161 -12.29 28.77 26.20
N GLY A 162 -10.99 29.00 26.28
CA GLY A 162 -10.17 30.21 26.31
C GLY A 162 -8.73 29.85 26.00
#